data_AF-A0AAT9M6N1-F1
#
_entry.id   AF-A0AAT9M6N1-F1
#
_cell.length_a   1.000
_cell.length_b   1.000
_cell.length_c   1.000
_cell.angle_alpha   90.00
_cell.angle_beta   90.00
_cell.angle_gamma   90.00
#
_symmetry.space_group_name_H-M   'P 1'
#
loop_
_entity.id
_entity.type
_entity.pdbx_description
1 polymer ?
#
loop_
_entity_poly.entity_id
_entity_poly.type
_entity_poly.pdbx_seq_one_letter_code
_entity_poly.pdbx_strand_id
1 'polypeptide(L)'
;MSERPRSPHPRLADRRAARGYEPEPELEPLDTGLRPAIAVAAVGAVLQVVGLILGVVDAPAGYTSWPLAAVLAVLPPIAAAIFVGSRRPAAAGALLMVFAAVSVGRVIDAVQLAVDAGRVSRPDLVAVSGTVPPSPTVGLWLLILGFVVTVVAGVLARDRGQAADEEPRRGLVVGAAGLGLLVAIGLVMAPFSSSNPLLPADGVFDAPALALIGGLLVALVMPVGAAVAASAGDSDTVRGGIVGVGLAALVVELPPAVAGLVLPELHPSAGPWITLVGVALLVPFAFVSLGRQERNLDQDVDLPGRGNLHLGAGIVGLLAAVAGLVAVALPLLSVPDGAAVPENYAIRLLTPASVLVGLLAVGLLVPAWAARVRPAFVVACAGIALTVASGFDTVLSATGVITSKATPGAGVWFGALAVLLALVAVIIATLAGALEREDVDLSELAVRPVLGWVAGLAGLLAVGAFGFPAVAGPGYESTGLWTFRIGSTGSVVALLAVIVAAALAARSRPSRGAALLFGAAGLAVVRALEFVFTGGRVTGAGPALGTWLAVGCAVVLLVGGVLAVSGKSESSAGERDSQV
;
A
#
# COMPACT_ATOMS: atom_id res chain seq x y z
N MET A 1 -9.56 68.77 -0.12
CA MET A 1 -8.78 68.56 1.12
C MET A 1 -9.62 67.67 2.04
N SER A 2 -9.29 66.38 2.13
CA SER A 2 -9.92 65.46 3.08
C SER A 2 -8.83 64.55 3.64
N GLU A 3 -8.36 64.85 4.84
CA GLU A 3 -7.39 64.03 5.55
C GLU A 3 -8.07 62.76 6.10
N ARG A 4 -7.53 61.59 5.75
CA ARG A 4 -7.87 60.32 6.38
C ARG A 4 -7.06 60.17 7.67
N PRO A 5 -7.65 59.70 8.79
CA PRO A 5 -6.90 59.42 10.00
C PRO A 5 -6.04 58.17 9.82
N ARG A 6 -4.73 58.29 10.06
CA ARG A 6 -3.80 57.17 10.18
C ARG A 6 -4.03 56.46 11.51
N SER A 7 -4.41 55.19 11.48
CA SER A 7 -4.38 54.32 12.64
C SER A 7 -2.92 54.04 13.06
N PRO A 8 -2.61 54.07 14.37
CA PRO A 8 -1.28 53.72 14.85
C PRO A 8 -1.15 52.20 14.92
N HIS A 9 -0.55 51.60 13.89
CA HIS A 9 -0.01 50.24 14.04
C HIS A 9 1.21 50.32 14.97
N PRO A 10 1.23 49.59 16.11
CA PRO A 10 2.41 49.52 16.95
C PRO A 10 3.57 48.94 16.15
N ARG A 11 4.72 49.62 16.18
CA ARG A 11 5.94 49.19 15.51
C ARG A 11 6.33 47.81 16.05
N LEU A 12 6.63 46.88 15.15
CA LEU A 12 7.14 45.54 15.48
C LEU A 12 8.35 45.54 16.43
N ALA A 13 9.05 46.68 16.54
CA ALA A 13 10.13 46.90 17.50
C ALA A 13 9.67 46.82 18.97
N ASP A 14 8.46 47.27 19.32
CA ASP A 14 7.97 47.25 20.71
C ASP A 14 7.58 45.83 21.18
N ARG A 15 7.19 44.94 20.26
CA ARG A 15 6.95 43.52 20.60
C ARG A 15 8.23 42.76 20.94
N ARG A 16 9.39 43.19 20.46
CA ARG A 16 10.68 42.56 20.82
C ARG A 16 11.18 43.02 22.19
N ALA A 17 10.90 44.26 22.60
CA ALA A 17 11.31 44.77 23.89
C ALA A 17 10.46 44.21 25.07
N ALA A 18 9.23 43.76 24.81
CA ALA A 18 8.35 43.17 25.82
C ALA A 18 8.51 41.65 26.01
N ARG A 19 9.34 40.96 25.21
CA ARG A 19 9.77 39.60 25.55
C ARG A 19 10.92 39.72 26.53
N GLY A 20 10.57 39.59 27.81
CA GLY A 20 11.56 39.39 28.87
C GLY A 20 12.53 38.27 28.48
N TYR A 21 13.78 38.44 28.89
CA TYR A 21 14.81 37.42 28.85
C TYR A 21 14.31 36.20 29.66
N GLU A 22 13.64 35.27 28.99
CA GLU A 22 13.47 33.92 29.51
C GLU A 22 14.86 33.28 29.51
N PRO A 23 15.33 32.74 30.64
CA PRO A 23 16.61 32.04 30.67
C PRO A 23 16.56 30.93 29.62
N GLU A 24 17.54 30.93 28.71
CA GLU A 24 17.72 29.81 27.78
C GLU A 24 17.68 28.51 28.60
N PRO A 25 16.79 27.56 28.29
CA PRO A 25 16.80 26.29 28.98
C PRO A 25 18.19 25.70 28.79
N GLU A 26 18.88 25.39 29.89
CA GLU A 26 20.12 24.61 29.85
C GLU A 26 19.88 23.42 28.91
N LEU A 27 20.58 23.41 27.78
CA LEU A 27 20.59 22.30 26.83
C LEU A 27 21.21 21.11 27.55
N GLU A 28 20.41 20.37 28.31
CA GLU A 28 20.72 19.01 28.74
C GLU A 28 21.25 18.26 27.51
N PRO A 29 22.38 17.56 27.60
CA PRO A 29 22.97 16.89 26.45
C PRO A 29 22.03 15.77 25.99
N LEU A 30 21.21 16.06 24.98
CA LEU A 30 20.26 15.16 24.29
C LEU A 30 20.90 13.84 23.80
N ASP A 31 22.23 13.73 23.82
CA ASP A 31 23.03 12.60 23.34
C ASP A 31 23.12 11.39 24.30
N THR A 32 22.80 11.53 25.60
CA THR A 32 22.97 10.42 26.57
C THR A 32 21.81 9.43 26.59
N GLY A 33 20.61 9.83 26.19
CA GLY A 33 19.39 9.03 26.35
C GLY A 33 19.21 7.87 25.37
N LEU A 34 19.75 7.93 24.14
CA LEU A 34 19.50 6.93 23.10
C LEU A 34 20.57 5.83 23.00
N ARG A 35 21.76 6.08 23.56
CA ARG A 35 22.86 5.08 23.65
C ARG A 35 22.43 3.75 24.28
N PRO A 36 21.65 3.70 25.39
CA PRO A 36 21.18 2.43 25.93
C PRO A 36 20.25 1.70 24.95
N ALA A 37 19.36 2.40 24.25
CA ALA A 37 18.49 1.79 23.25
C ALA A 37 19.29 1.16 22.09
N ILE A 38 20.32 1.85 21.60
CA ILE A 38 21.22 1.33 20.55
C ILE A 38 22.02 0.12 21.05
N ALA A 39 22.54 0.18 22.28
CA ALA A 39 23.26 -0.95 22.88
C ALA A 39 22.35 -2.18 23.03
N VAL A 40 21.12 -1.99 23.50
CA VAL A 40 20.11 -3.06 23.60
C VAL A 40 19.77 -3.61 22.21
N ALA A 41 19.60 -2.75 21.20
CA ALA A 41 19.38 -3.19 19.82
C ALA A 41 20.57 -4.03 19.28
N ALA A 42 21.81 -3.63 19.58
CA ALA A 42 23.01 -4.37 19.21
C ALA A 42 23.08 -5.74 19.90
N VAL A 43 22.74 -5.82 21.19
CA VAL A 43 22.63 -7.11 21.91
C VAL A 43 21.57 -8.00 21.25
N GLY A 44 20.41 -7.45 20.90
CA GLY A 44 19.37 -8.16 20.17
C GLY A 44 19.88 -8.72 18.84
N ALA A 45 20.64 -7.93 18.08
CA ALA A 45 21.27 -8.35 16.84
C ALA A 45 22.27 -9.50 17.06
N VAL A 46 23.14 -9.41 18.08
CA VAL A 46 24.09 -10.48 18.42
C VAL A 46 23.35 -11.78 18.76
N LEU A 47 22.28 -11.71 19.56
CA LEU A 47 21.48 -12.88 19.91
C LEU A 47 20.84 -13.54 18.68
N GLN A 48 20.32 -12.74 17.74
CA GLN A 48 19.78 -13.25 16.47
C GLN A 48 20.87 -13.98 15.68
N VAL A 49 22.06 -13.39 15.54
CA VAL A 49 23.18 -14.00 14.79
C VAL A 49 23.67 -15.28 15.44
N VAL A 50 23.88 -15.28 16.75
CA VAL A 50 24.30 -16.47 17.49
C VAL A 50 23.24 -17.57 17.40
N GLY A 51 21.96 -17.20 17.49
CA GLY A 51 20.85 -18.14 17.31
C GLY A 51 20.86 -18.84 15.95
N LEU A 52 21.16 -18.09 14.88
CA LEU A 52 21.28 -18.64 13.52
C LEU A 52 22.52 -19.53 13.36
N ILE A 53 23.67 -19.14 13.93
CA ILE A 53 24.91 -19.94 13.86
C ILE A 53 24.76 -21.28 14.59
N LEU A 54 24.06 -21.30 15.71
CA LEU A 54 23.78 -22.52 16.47
C LEU A 54 22.73 -23.43 15.81
N GLY A 55 22.09 -22.97 14.71
CA GLY A 55 20.97 -23.64 14.06
C GLY A 55 19.67 -23.43 14.83
N VAL A 56 18.57 -23.18 14.13
CA VAL A 56 17.26 -22.88 14.72
C VAL A 56 16.47 -24.15 15.07
N VAL A 57 16.62 -25.17 14.26
CA VAL A 57 16.01 -26.49 14.45
C VAL A 57 17.06 -27.57 14.17
N ASP A 58 16.79 -28.81 14.55
CA ASP A 58 17.68 -29.96 14.29
C ASP A 58 17.59 -30.42 12.82
N ALA A 59 17.79 -29.48 11.91
CA ALA A 59 17.88 -29.65 10.48
C ALA A 59 18.72 -28.51 9.90
N PRO A 60 19.52 -28.76 8.85
CA PRO A 60 20.32 -27.72 8.22
C PRO A 60 19.46 -26.69 7.50
N ALA A 61 19.95 -25.45 7.39
CA ALA A 61 19.41 -24.47 6.45
C ALA A 61 19.69 -24.92 5.00
N GLY A 62 18.84 -24.50 4.05
CA GLY A 62 19.00 -24.84 2.64
C GLY A 62 20.26 -24.23 2.03
N TYR A 63 20.71 -23.09 2.55
CA TYR A 63 21.97 -22.46 2.18
C TYR A 63 22.60 -21.76 3.39
N THR A 64 23.86 -21.33 3.27
CA THR A 64 24.59 -20.61 4.32
C THR A 64 24.11 -19.16 4.46
N SER A 65 22.90 -18.99 4.99
CA SER A 65 22.20 -17.70 5.13
C SER A 65 22.75 -16.79 6.23
N TRP A 66 23.43 -17.35 7.23
CA TRP A 66 23.87 -16.64 8.43
C TRP A 66 24.72 -15.38 8.17
N PRO A 67 25.63 -15.30 7.17
CA PRO A 67 26.40 -14.07 6.93
C PRO A 67 25.50 -12.92 6.45
N LEU A 68 24.56 -13.21 5.55
CA LEU A 68 23.59 -12.23 5.07
C LEU A 68 22.69 -11.78 6.23
N ALA A 69 22.16 -12.73 7.00
CA ALA A 69 21.34 -12.43 8.16
C ALA A 69 22.09 -11.63 9.22
N ALA A 70 23.40 -11.86 9.40
CA ALA A 70 24.23 -11.10 10.33
C ALA A 70 24.41 -9.65 9.89
N VAL A 71 24.70 -9.42 8.59
CA VAL A 71 24.74 -8.06 8.04
C VAL A 71 23.40 -7.36 8.25
N LEU A 72 22.29 -8.03 7.95
CA LEU A 72 20.94 -7.49 8.10
C LEU A 72 20.54 -7.25 9.56
N ALA A 73 20.95 -8.10 10.50
CA ALA A 73 20.65 -7.96 11.92
C ALA A 73 21.38 -6.77 12.56
N VAL A 74 22.62 -6.48 12.13
CA VAL A 74 23.43 -5.39 12.69
C VAL A 74 23.14 -4.04 12.02
N LEU A 75 22.49 -4.05 10.86
CA LEU A 75 22.17 -2.83 10.11
C LEU A 75 21.31 -1.81 10.88
N PRO A 76 20.26 -2.21 11.63
CA PRO A 76 19.46 -1.27 12.43
C PRO A 76 20.24 -0.52 13.53
N PRO A 77 21.01 -1.19 14.41
CA PRO A 77 21.80 -0.48 15.42
C PRO A 77 22.92 0.38 14.80
N ILE A 78 23.51 -0.04 13.67
CA ILE A 78 24.48 0.81 12.94
C ILE A 78 23.79 2.06 12.40
N ALA A 79 22.64 1.92 11.73
CA ALA A 79 21.89 3.06 11.19
C ALA A 79 21.47 4.04 12.30
N ALA A 80 20.99 3.53 13.43
CA ALA A 80 20.67 4.33 14.61
C ALA A 80 21.91 5.05 15.17
N ALA A 81 23.07 4.37 15.26
CA ALA A 81 24.33 4.97 15.69
C ALA A 81 24.82 6.07 14.73
N ILE A 82 24.67 5.88 13.42
CA ILE A 82 25.00 6.90 12.40
C ILE A 82 24.10 8.12 12.57
N PHE A 83 22.80 7.93 12.80
CA PHE A 83 21.87 9.04 13.04
C PHE A 83 22.21 9.82 14.32
N VAL A 84 22.54 9.12 15.42
CA VAL A 84 23.03 9.78 16.65
C VAL A 84 24.34 10.52 16.41
N GLY A 85 25.31 9.88 15.74
CA GLY A 85 26.59 10.52 15.40
C GLY A 85 26.44 11.73 14.47
N SER A 86 25.38 11.75 13.66
CA SER A 86 25.01 12.88 12.79
C SER A 86 24.16 13.93 13.50
N ARG A 87 24.01 13.85 14.83
CA ARG A 87 23.18 14.74 15.67
C ARG A 87 21.68 14.71 15.32
N ARG A 88 21.17 13.55 14.89
CA ARG A 88 19.75 13.31 14.56
C ARG A 88 19.14 12.22 15.45
N PRO A 89 19.04 12.43 16.78
CA PRO A 89 18.56 11.40 17.71
C PRO A 89 17.08 11.02 17.47
N ALA A 90 16.26 11.96 16.97
CA ALA A 90 14.87 11.71 16.65
C ALA A 90 14.71 10.72 15.48
N ALA A 91 15.58 10.82 14.45
CA ALA A 91 15.64 9.86 13.35
C ALA A 91 16.00 8.45 13.84
N ALA A 92 17.01 8.36 14.72
CA ALA A 92 17.43 7.09 15.30
C ALA A 92 16.30 6.43 16.13
N GLY A 93 15.57 7.23 16.92
CA GLY A 93 14.44 6.73 17.71
C GLY A 93 13.30 6.21 16.84
N ALA A 94 12.92 6.97 15.81
CA ALA A 94 11.89 6.57 14.85
C ALA A 94 12.25 5.27 14.11
N LEU A 95 13.52 5.13 13.70
CA LEU A 95 14.02 3.90 13.07
C LEU A 95 13.87 2.69 14.00
N LEU A 96 14.33 2.81 15.26
CA LEU A 96 14.25 1.72 16.24
C LEU A 96 12.80 1.34 16.59
N MET A 97 11.88 2.31 16.61
CA MET A 97 10.45 2.05 16.82
C MET A 97 9.83 1.20 15.71
N VAL A 98 10.21 1.44 14.44
CA VAL A 98 9.76 0.60 13.33
C VAL A 98 10.28 -0.83 13.46
N PHE A 99 11.56 -1.00 13.81
CA PHE A 99 12.13 -2.33 14.03
C PHE A 99 11.51 -3.08 15.20
N ALA A 100 11.14 -2.38 16.28
CA ALA A 100 10.39 -2.99 17.37
C ALA A 100 9.01 -3.47 16.89
N ALA A 101 8.28 -2.65 16.13
CA ALA A 101 6.97 -3.04 15.60
C ALA A 101 7.06 -4.28 14.66
N VAL A 102 8.03 -4.32 13.76
CA VAL A 102 8.28 -5.49 12.89
C VAL A 102 8.71 -6.72 13.70
N SER A 103 9.52 -6.53 14.74
CA SER A 103 10.01 -7.64 15.58
C SER A 103 8.88 -8.37 16.29
N VAL A 104 7.77 -7.71 16.63
CA VAL A 104 6.58 -8.38 17.20
C VAL A 104 6.02 -9.44 16.25
N GLY A 105 5.86 -9.10 14.97
CA GLY A 105 5.40 -10.06 13.97
C GLY A 105 6.41 -11.19 13.74
N ARG A 106 7.71 -10.87 13.76
CA ARG A 106 8.79 -11.87 13.63
C ARG A 106 8.90 -12.83 14.81
N VAL A 107 8.57 -12.41 16.03
CA VAL A 107 8.48 -13.33 17.19
C VAL A 107 7.39 -14.37 16.94
N ILE A 108 6.21 -13.94 16.51
CA ILE A 108 5.07 -14.84 16.25
C ILE A 108 5.42 -15.82 15.12
N ASP A 109 6.04 -15.32 14.05
CA ASP A 109 6.51 -16.16 12.94
C ASP A 109 7.61 -17.15 13.39
N ALA A 110 8.54 -16.72 14.24
CA ALA A 110 9.55 -17.61 14.81
C ALA A 110 8.95 -18.69 15.73
N VAL A 111 7.87 -18.40 16.46
CA VAL A 111 7.17 -19.41 17.27
C VAL A 111 6.56 -20.51 16.38
N GLN A 112 6.18 -20.22 15.13
CA GLN A 112 5.73 -21.25 14.19
C GLN A 112 6.81 -22.32 13.95
N LEU A 113 8.10 -21.95 13.95
CA LEU A 113 9.21 -22.92 13.83
C LEU A 113 9.30 -23.88 15.02
N ALA A 114 8.85 -23.47 16.22
CA ALA A 114 8.78 -24.36 17.38
C ALA A 114 7.61 -25.34 17.29
N VAL A 115 6.52 -24.95 16.63
CA VAL A 115 5.31 -25.76 16.48
C VAL A 115 5.46 -26.76 15.34
N ASP A 116 5.81 -26.27 14.15
CA ASP A 116 5.97 -27.08 12.95
C ASP A 116 6.85 -26.33 11.92
N ALA A 117 8.14 -26.62 11.96
CA ALA A 117 9.12 -26.06 11.04
C ALA A 117 8.98 -26.57 9.59
N GLY A 118 8.31 -27.72 9.38
CA GLY A 118 8.13 -28.29 8.03
C GLY A 118 7.11 -27.55 7.18
N ARG A 119 6.31 -26.68 7.78
CA ARG A 119 5.31 -25.84 7.09
C ARG A 119 5.75 -24.39 6.91
N VAL A 120 7.00 -24.07 7.21
CA VAL A 120 7.51 -22.70 7.13
C VAL A 120 8.30 -22.54 5.83
N SER A 121 7.90 -21.59 4.98
CA SER A 121 8.59 -21.23 3.72
C SER A 121 9.89 -20.44 3.97
N ARG A 122 10.79 -20.95 4.83
CA ARG A 122 12.05 -20.31 5.25
C ARG A 122 13.26 -21.21 5.00
N PRO A 123 13.64 -21.44 3.73
CA PRO A 123 14.85 -22.19 3.38
C PRO A 123 16.13 -21.54 3.89
N ASP A 124 16.09 -20.25 4.25
CA ASP A 124 17.15 -19.55 4.96
C ASP A 124 17.34 -20.04 6.41
N LEU A 125 16.34 -20.66 7.02
CA LEU A 125 16.39 -21.14 8.41
C LEU A 125 16.40 -22.68 8.49
N VAL A 126 15.64 -23.35 7.63
CA VAL A 126 15.46 -24.80 7.64
C VAL A 126 15.17 -25.33 6.23
N ALA A 127 15.82 -26.42 5.85
CA ALA A 127 15.45 -27.24 4.69
C ALA A 127 15.04 -28.63 5.18
N VAL A 128 13.76 -28.95 5.09
CA VAL A 128 13.22 -30.25 5.53
C VAL A 128 13.40 -31.30 4.43
N SER A 129 14.13 -32.36 4.73
CA SER A 129 14.43 -33.46 3.80
C SER A 129 13.74 -34.78 4.15
N GLY A 130 13.00 -34.84 5.27
CA GLY A 130 12.36 -36.05 5.77
C GLY A 130 10.92 -35.82 6.27
N THR A 131 10.23 -36.90 6.61
CA THR A 131 8.82 -36.88 7.07
C THR A 131 8.67 -36.62 8.58
N VAL A 132 9.78 -36.60 9.32
CA VAL A 132 9.79 -36.31 10.76
C VAL A 132 10.05 -34.81 10.93
N PRO A 133 9.14 -34.06 11.60
CA PRO A 133 9.35 -32.63 11.84
C PRO A 133 10.61 -32.41 12.71
N PRO A 134 11.52 -31.50 12.32
CA PRO A 134 12.72 -31.24 13.10
C PRO A 134 12.35 -30.53 14.42
N SER A 135 13.03 -30.91 15.50
CA SER A 135 12.80 -30.32 16.82
C SER A 135 13.48 -28.95 16.97
N PRO A 136 12.90 -28.01 17.73
CA PRO A 136 13.52 -26.73 18.02
C PRO A 136 14.79 -26.90 18.86
N THR A 137 15.82 -26.10 18.58
CA THR A 137 17.09 -26.09 19.32
C THR A 137 17.20 -24.84 20.19
N VAL A 138 18.33 -24.72 20.92
CA VAL A 138 18.67 -23.50 21.67
C VAL A 138 18.77 -22.27 20.76
N GLY A 139 19.16 -22.44 19.49
CA GLY A 139 19.30 -21.33 18.55
C GLY A 139 17.98 -20.63 18.24
N LEU A 140 16.85 -21.35 18.18
CA LEU A 140 15.52 -20.74 18.02
C LEU A 140 15.17 -19.82 19.19
N TRP A 141 15.43 -20.27 20.42
CA TRP A 141 15.12 -19.48 21.60
C TRP A 141 15.98 -18.22 21.70
N LEU A 142 17.25 -18.29 21.28
CA LEU A 142 18.11 -17.12 21.16
C LEU A 142 17.64 -16.15 20.07
N LEU A 143 17.15 -16.66 18.94
CA LEU A 143 16.57 -15.86 17.87
C LEU A 143 15.32 -15.10 18.36
N ILE A 144 14.39 -15.81 19.03
CA ILE A 144 13.18 -15.22 19.63
C ILE A 144 13.56 -14.18 20.68
N LEU A 145 14.49 -14.51 21.58
CA LEU A 145 14.97 -13.57 22.61
C LEU A 145 15.59 -12.33 21.96
N GLY A 146 16.35 -12.49 20.88
CA GLY A 146 16.91 -11.39 20.10
C GLY A 146 15.84 -10.44 19.57
N PHE A 147 14.72 -10.95 19.04
CA PHE A 147 13.59 -10.11 18.63
C PHE A 147 12.90 -9.41 19.81
N VAL A 148 12.71 -10.10 20.94
CA VAL A 148 12.15 -9.51 22.17
C VAL A 148 13.03 -8.35 22.66
N VAL A 149 14.35 -8.54 22.64
CA VAL A 149 15.32 -7.49 22.99
C VAL A 149 15.24 -6.31 22.02
N THR A 150 15.04 -6.55 20.72
CA THR A 150 14.78 -5.47 19.74
C THR A 150 13.49 -4.70 20.03
N VAL A 151 12.43 -5.37 20.51
CA VAL A 151 11.20 -4.68 20.96
C VAL A 151 11.50 -3.76 22.14
N VAL A 152 12.26 -4.26 23.14
CA VAL A 152 12.67 -3.45 24.30
C VAL A 152 13.49 -2.23 23.85
N ALA A 153 14.40 -2.39 22.88
CA ALA A 153 15.18 -1.29 22.34
C ALA A 153 14.30 -0.18 21.74
N GLY A 154 13.25 -0.53 20.98
CA GLY A 154 12.31 0.46 20.45
C GLY A 154 11.49 1.13 21.54
N VAL A 155 11.01 0.38 22.55
CA VAL A 155 10.31 0.97 23.71
C VAL A 155 11.19 2.00 24.43
N LEU A 156 12.47 1.69 24.66
CA LEU A 156 13.42 2.64 25.25
C LEU A 156 13.66 3.88 24.38
N ALA A 157 13.41 3.80 23.08
CA ALA A 157 13.53 4.91 22.14
C ALA A 157 12.27 5.81 22.05
N ARG A 158 11.13 5.36 22.57
CA ARG A 158 9.80 6.00 22.40
C ARG A 158 9.69 7.40 23.04
N ASP A 159 10.20 7.57 24.26
CA ASP A 159 9.92 8.77 25.08
C ASP A 159 10.81 9.98 24.77
N ARG A 160 11.61 9.94 23.69
CA ARG A 160 12.70 10.89 23.45
C ARG A 160 12.61 11.67 22.15
N GLY A 161 11.56 11.46 21.37
CA GLY A 161 11.18 12.35 20.26
C GLY A 161 10.01 13.22 20.70
N GLN A 162 10.29 14.43 21.22
CA GLN A 162 9.22 15.41 21.45
C GLN A 162 8.58 15.74 20.09
N ALA A 163 7.26 15.62 20.01
CA ALA A 163 6.51 16.09 18.86
C ALA A 163 6.62 17.62 18.83
N ALA A 164 7.31 18.15 17.82
CA ALA A 164 7.14 19.55 17.46
C ALA A 164 5.68 19.79 17.08
N ASP A 165 5.09 20.89 17.55
CA ASP A 165 3.74 21.37 17.17
C ASP A 165 3.75 21.90 15.72
N GLU A 166 4.17 21.06 14.76
CA GLU A 166 3.96 21.29 13.33
C GLU A 166 2.76 20.49 12.86
N GLU A 167 1.90 21.12 12.05
CA GLU A 167 0.74 20.43 11.48
C GLU A 167 1.20 19.25 10.59
N PRO A 168 0.59 18.06 10.76
CA PRO A 168 0.98 16.87 10.01
C PRO A 168 0.79 17.06 8.51
N ARG A 169 1.85 16.77 7.75
CA ARG A 169 1.97 16.99 6.31
C ARG A 169 1.15 15.96 5.54
N ARG A 170 -0.14 16.26 5.31
CA ARG A 170 -1.12 15.31 4.76
C ARG A 170 -0.69 14.64 3.45
N GLY A 171 0.00 15.35 2.56
CA GLY A 171 0.49 14.79 1.29
C GLY A 171 1.57 13.73 1.49
N LEU A 172 2.56 14.05 2.31
CA LEU A 172 3.62 13.11 2.67
C LEU A 172 3.05 11.85 3.33
N VAL A 173 2.09 12.00 4.25
CA VAL A 173 1.42 10.87 4.94
C VAL A 173 0.76 9.93 3.94
N VAL A 174 -0.03 10.46 3.02
CA VAL A 174 -0.76 9.63 2.04
C VAL A 174 0.21 8.96 1.05
N GLY A 175 1.22 9.67 0.57
CA GLY A 175 2.23 9.09 -0.32
C GLY A 175 3.06 8.01 0.34
N ALA A 176 3.53 8.25 1.56
CA ALA A 176 4.31 7.29 2.34
C ALA A 176 3.47 6.06 2.69
N ALA A 177 2.21 6.23 3.09
CA ALA A 177 1.29 5.12 3.34
C ALA A 177 1.05 4.28 2.08
N GLY A 178 0.86 4.93 0.92
CA GLY A 178 0.65 4.24 -0.35
C GLY A 178 1.87 3.45 -0.83
N LEU A 179 3.07 4.03 -0.69
CA LEU A 179 4.32 3.33 -1.00
C LEU A 179 4.64 2.23 0.03
N GLY A 180 4.31 2.43 1.30
CA GLY A 180 4.37 1.39 2.32
C GLY A 180 3.39 0.24 2.05
N LEU A 181 2.22 0.53 1.48
CA LEU A 181 1.29 -0.51 1.03
C LEU A 181 1.85 -1.31 -0.14
N LEU A 182 2.54 -0.67 -1.09
CA LEU A 182 3.23 -1.37 -2.18
C LEU A 182 4.29 -2.34 -1.63
N VAL A 183 5.05 -1.93 -0.61
CA VAL A 183 6.00 -2.82 0.10
C VAL A 183 5.25 -3.98 0.77
N ALA A 184 4.16 -3.71 1.47
CA ALA A 184 3.34 -4.75 2.13
C ALA A 184 2.79 -5.79 1.14
N ILE A 185 2.35 -5.37 -0.05
CA ILE A 185 1.88 -6.28 -1.09
C ILE A 185 2.98 -7.27 -1.48
N GLY A 186 4.21 -6.79 -1.69
CA GLY A 186 5.34 -7.67 -2.01
C GLY A 186 5.65 -8.67 -0.90
N LEU A 187 5.67 -8.22 0.37
CA LEU A 187 5.95 -9.06 1.55
C LEU A 187 4.90 -10.16 1.80
N VAL A 188 3.67 -9.97 1.33
CA VAL A 188 2.58 -10.93 1.53
C VAL A 188 2.58 -12.02 0.45
N MET A 189 3.21 -11.76 -0.70
CA MET A 189 3.35 -12.74 -1.78
C MET A 189 4.40 -13.79 -1.43
N ALA A 190 4.36 -14.93 -2.12
CA ALA A 190 5.37 -15.97 -1.98
C ALA A 190 6.78 -15.41 -2.29
N PRO A 191 7.79 -15.65 -1.45
CA PRO A 191 9.15 -15.09 -1.63
C PRO A 191 9.96 -15.80 -2.72
N PHE A 192 9.57 -17.01 -3.11
CA PHE A 192 10.13 -17.79 -4.21
C PHE A 192 9.06 -18.73 -4.76
N SER A 193 9.34 -19.43 -5.86
CA SER A 193 8.58 -20.60 -6.30
C SER A 193 9.43 -21.86 -6.16
N SER A 194 8.83 -23.01 -5.88
CA SER A 194 9.55 -24.27 -5.63
C SER A 194 9.14 -25.36 -6.60
N SER A 195 10.12 -26.10 -7.13
CA SER A 195 9.88 -27.38 -7.84
C SER A 195 9.90 -28.59 -6.90
N ASN A 196 10.24 -28.41 -5.62
CA ASN A 196 10.33 -29.47 -4.62
C ASN A 196 9.11 -29.43 -3.69
N PRO A 197 8.29 -30.51 -3.64
CA PRO A 197 7.10 -30.56 -2.79
C PRO A 197 7.39 -30.53 -1.28
N LEU A 198 8.64 -30.81 -0.86
CA LEU A 198 9.06 -30.72 0.55
C LEU A 198 9.48 -29.30 0.98
N LEU A 199 9.60 -28.37 0.02
CA LEU A 199 9.93 -26.97 0.27
C LEU A 199 8.74 -26.11 -0.19
N PRO A 200 7.76 -25.87 0.69
CA PRO A 200 6.60 -25.05 0.34
C PRO A 200 7.04 -23.63 -0.02
N ALA A 201 6.43 -23.12 -1.08
CA ALA A 201 6.63 -21.77 -1.60
C ALA A 201 5.41 -20.90 -1.29
N ASP A 202 4.93 -21.00 -0.06
CA ASP A 202 3.66 -20.39 0.35
C ASP A 202 3.83 -18.89 0.59
N GLY A 203 2.86 -18.10 0.13
CA GLY A 203 2.70 -16.72 0.55
C GLY A 203 2.08 -16.62 1.95
N VAL A 204 1.98 -15.41 2.49
CA VAL A 204 1.46 -15.20 3.85
C VAL A 204 0.04 -15.73 4.02
N PHE A 205 -0.80 -15.66 2.99
CA PHE A 205 -2.18 -16.16 3.04
C PHE A 205 -2.33 -17.67 3.02
N ASP A 206 -1.35 -18.38 2.47
CA ASP A 206 -1.34 -19.84 2.38
C ASP A 206 -0.59 -20.46 3.59
N ALA A 207 0.03 -19.61 4.42
CA ALA A 207 0.84 -20.02 5.55
C ALA A 207 0.01 -20.51 6.76
N PRO A 208 0.59 -21.33 7.66
CA PRO A 208 -0.03 -21.71 8.93
C PRO A 208 -0.45 -20.49 9.77
N ALA A 209 -1.45 -20.67 10.65
CA ALA A 209 -2.09 -19.56 11.37
C ALA A 209 -1.13 -18.59 12.09
N LEU A 210 -0.07 -19.09 12.73
CA LEU A 210 0.91 -18.22 13.40
C LEU A 210 1.75 -17.42 12.40
N ALA A 211 2.23 -18.07 11.32
CA ALA A 211 2.97 -17.40 10.25
C ALA A 211 2.08 -16.39 9.49
N LEU A 212 0.80 -16.71 9.26
CA LEU A 212 -0.20 -15.78 8.72
C LEU A 212 -0.32 -14.53 9.60
N ILE A 213 -0.51 -14.70 10.92
CA ILE A 213 -0.64 -13.57 11.86
C ILE A 213 0.65 -12.76 11.90
N GLY A 214 1.81 -13.41 12.05
CA GLY A 214 3.11 -12.76 12.07
C GLY A 214 3.41 -11.98 10.78
N GLY A 215 3.20 -12.62 9.63
CA GLY A 215 3.38 -12.03 8.31
C GLY A 215 2.45 -10.85 8.04
N LEU A 216 1.16 -10.96 8.40
CA LEU A 216 0.20 -9.85 8.27
C LEU A 216 0.54 -8.67 9.19
N LEU A 217 1.04 -8.94 10.41
CA LEU A 217 1.52 -7.88 11.30
C LEU A 217 2.73 -7.15 10.70
N VAL A 218 3.72 -7.88 10.19
CA VAL A 218 4.88 -7.28 9.50
C VAL A 218 4.42 -6.47 8.28
N ALA A 219 3.53 -7.01 7.45
CA ALA A 219 2.99 -6.33 6.29
C ALA A 219 2.25 -5.05 6.67
N LEU A 220 1.43 -5.07 7.73
CA LEU A 220 0.68 -3.92 8.23
C LEU A 220 1.58 -2.80 8.75
N VAL A 221 2.72 -3.14 9.35
CA VAL A 221 3.70 -2.17 9.83
C VAL A 221 4.26 -1.31 8.69
N MET A 222 4.31 -1.80 7.44
CA MET A 222 4.86 -1.03 6.33
C MET A 222 4.03 0.24 5.99
N PRO A 223 2.73 0.16 5.63
CA PRO A 223 1.92 1.34 5.37
C PRO A 223 1.65 2.16 6.65
N VAL A 224 1.40 1.51 7.79
CA VAL A 224 1.09 2.21 9.05
C VAL A 224 2.32 2.92 9.58
N GLY A 225 3.47 2.25 9.62
CA GLY A 225 4.74 2.82 10.05
C GLY A 225 5.19 3.95 9.15
N ALA A 226 5.03 3.83 7.82
CA ALA A 226 5.32 4.90 6.89
C ALA A 226 4.39 6.12 7.09
N ALA A 227 3.09 5.89 7.31
CA ALA A 227 2.12 6.94 7.60
C ALA A 227 2.41 7.66 8.92
N VAL A 228 2.69 6.90 9.98
CA VAL A 228 3.03 7.44 11.31
C VAL A 228 4.33 8.23 11.25
N ALA A 229 5.37 7.70 10.61
CA ALA A 229 6.62 8.41 10.41
C ALA A 229 6.42 9.72 9.63
N ALA A 230 5.65 9.68 8.55
CA ALA A 230 5.32 10.85 7.75
C ALA A 230 4.42 11.88 8.46
N SER A 231 3.72 11.48 9.53
CA SER A 231 2.89 12.37 10.33
C SER A 231 3.67 13.15 11.39
N ALA A 232 4.94 12.83 11.60
CA ALA A 232 5.79 13.55 12.54
C ALA A 232 6.04 14.99 12.08
N GLY A 233 6.02 15.93 13.03
CA GLY A 233 6.34 17.34 12.78
C GLY A 233 7.83 17.55 12.43
N ASP A 234 8.72 16.72 12.96
CA ASP A 234 10.16 16.83 12.73
C ASP A 234 10.63 16.03 11.50
N SER A 235 11.41 16.67 10.63
CA SER A 235 11.90 16.08 9.37
C SER A 235 12.89 14.94 9.61
N ASP A 236 13.61 14.94 10.72
CA ASP A 236 14.54 13.87 11.07
C ASP A 236 13.79 12.61 11.52
N THR A 237 12.72 12.77 12.32
CA THR A 237 11.79 11.69 12.68
C THR A 237 11.17 11.04 11.45
N VAL A 238 10.73 11.85 10.46
CA VAL A 238 10.22 11.36 9.18
C VAL A 238 11.28 10.53 8.45
N ARG A 239 12.50 11.08 8.28
CA ARG A 239 13.60 10.40 7.58
C ARG A 239 13.96 9.08 8.24
N GLY A 240 14.13 9.10 9.57
CA GLY A 240 14.48 7.93 10.35
C GLY A 240 13.41 6.84 10.30
N GLY A 241 12.14 7.22 10.45
CA GLY A 241 11.01 6.30 10.38
C GLY A 241 10.85 5.68 8.99
N ILE A 242 10.94 6.47 7.90
CA ILE A 242 10.80 5.94 6.54
C ILE A 242 12.00 5.08 6.13
N VAL A 243 13.22 5.48 6.48
CA VAL A 243 14.41 4.63 6.33
C VAL A 243 14.25 3.34 7.15
N GLY A 244 13.72 3.44 8.37
CA GLY A 244 13.40 2.28 9.21
C GLY A 244 12.44 1.30 8.54
N VAL A 245 11.36 1.79 7.91
CA VAL A 245 10.40 0.95 7.15
C VAL A 245 11.10 0.27 5.99
N GLY A 246 11.87 1.01 5.18
CA GLY A 246 12.61 0.45 4.06
C GLY A 246 13.60 -0.63 4.48
N LEU A 247 14.39 -0.37 5.52
CA LEU A 247 15.36 -1.32 6.05
C LEU A 247 14.68 -2.55 6.67
N ALA A 248 13.58 -2.37 7.39
CA ALA A 248 12.86 -3.48 8.00
C ALA A 248 12.27 -4.42 6.92
N ALA A 249 11.74 -3.86 5.83
CA ALA A 249 11.31 -4.65 4.68
C ALA A 249 12.45 -5.46 4.07
N LEU A 250 13.63 -4.85 3.87
CA LEU A 250 14.81 -5.57 3.36
C LEU A 250 15.28 -6.68 4.30
N VAL A 251 15.28 -6.44 5.61
CA VAL A 251 15.67 -7.43 6.63
C VAL A 251 14.74 -8.65 6.63
N VAL A 252 13.46 -8.47 6.34
CA VAL A 252 12.46 -9.54 6.27
C VAL A 252 12.56 -10.30 4.95
N GLU A 253 12.67 -9.58 3.83
CA GLU A 253 12.49 -10.15 2.49
C GLU A 253 13.75 -10.75 1.88
N LEU A 254 14.93 -10.16 2.13
CA LEU A 254 16.15 -10.55 1.42
C LEU A 254 16.58 -12.00 1.67
N PRO A 255 16.56 -12.56 2.91
CA PRO A 255 16.98 -13.93 3.13
C PRO A 255 16.19 -14.97 2.29
N PRO A 256 14.84 -15.04 2.37
CA PRO A 256 14.10 -16.01 1.56
C PRO A 256 14.17 -15.69 0.05
N ALA A 257 14.31 -14.42 -0.35
CA ALA A 257 14.48 -14.06 -1.77
C ALA A 257 15.79 -14.57 -2.37
N VAL A 258 16.90 -14.49 -1.61
CA VAL A 258 18.21 -15.01 -2.04
C VAL A 258 18.18 -16.53 -2.17
N ALA A 259 17.38 -17.22 -1.36
CA ALA A 259 17.18 -18.66 -1.49
C ALA A 259 16.69 -19.03 -2.91
N GLY A 260 15.76 -18.25 -3.48
CA GLY A 260 15.28 -18.42 -4.86
C GLY A 260 16.32 -18.20 -5.96
N LEU A 261 17.50 -17.68 -5.63
CA LEU A 261 18.63 -17.48 -6.56
C LEU A 261 19.75 -18.49 -6.38
N VAL A 262 19.92 -19.00 -5.15
CA VAL A 262 21.06 -19.87 -4.78
C VAL A 262 20.69 -21.34 -4.80
N LEU A 263 19.45 -21.69 -4.44
CA LEU A 263 18.99 -23.07 -4.43
C LEU A 263 18.50 -23.49 -5.81
N PRO A 264 19.00 -24.61 -6.37
CA PRO A 264 18.64 -25.04 -7.73
C PRO A 264 17.16 -25.44 -7.89
N GLU A 265 16.50 -25.81 -6.79
CA GLU A 265 15.10 -26.24 -6.76
C GLU A 265 14.13 -25.07 -6.53
N LEU A 266 14.65 -23.87 -6.26
CA LEU A 266 13.87 -22.66 -6.04
C LEU A 266 14.09 -21.69 -7.20
N HIS A 267 13.07 -20.88 -7.48
CA HIS A 267 13.13 -19.86 -8.52
C HIS A 267 12.60 -18.52 -8.00
N PRO A 268 13.05 -17.39 -8.56
CA PRO A 268 12.59 -16.07 -8.17
C PRO A 268 11.08 -15.90 -8.41
N SER A 269 10.36 -15.36 -7.43
CA SER A 269 8.96 -14.97 -7.54
C SER A 269 8.81 -13.45 -7.68
N ALA A 270 7.59 -12.97 -7.91
CA ALA A 270 7.31 -11.54 -8.03
C ALA A 270 7.38 -10.76 -6.69
N GLY A 271 7.15 -11.43 -5.55
CA GLY A 271 7.06 -10.79 -4.22
C GLY A 271 8.28 -9.94 -3.87
N PRO A 272 9.49 -10.50 -3.88
CA PRO A 272 10.71 -9.76 -3.55
C PRO A 272 10.95 -8.56 -4.46
N TRP A 273 10.67 -8.69 -5.76
CA TRP A 273 10.84 -7.60 -6.71
C TRP A 273 9.89 -6.43 -6.44
N ILE A 274 8.63 -6.73 -6.11
CA ILE A 274 7.64 -5.71 -5.74
C ILE A 274 8.06 -4.99 -4.46
N THR A 275 8.52 -5.74 -3.44
CA THR A 275 9.06 -5.18 -2.19
C THR A 275 10.24 -4.25 -2.47
N LEU A 276 11.20 -4.69 -3.27
CA LEU A 276 12.39 -3.91 -3.63
C LEU A 276 12.04 -2.62 -4.38
N VAL A 277 11.12 -2.69 -5.34
CA VAL A 277 10.61 -1.50 -6.06
C VAL A 277 9.90 -0.57 -5.08
N GLY A 278 9.07 -1.11 -4.17
CA GLY A 278 8.39 -0.34 -3.14
C GLY A 278 9.38 0.43 -2.24
N VAL A 279 10.43 -0.23 -1.75
CA VAL A 279 11.48 0.40 -0.94
C VAL A 279 12.26 1.44 -1.74
N ALA A 280 12.62 1.12 -2.98
CA ALA A 280 13.35 2.02 -3.88
C ALA A 280 12.55 3.28 -4.26
N LEU A 281 11.22 3.22 -4.20
CA LEU A 281 10.35 4.39 -4.38
C LEU A 281 10.11 5.13 -3.04
N LEU A 282 9.84 4.39 -1.96
CA LEU A 282 9.48 4.95 -0.64
C LEU A 282 10.58 5.83 -0.05
N VAL A 283 11.83 5.33 -0.04
CA VAL A 283 12.93 6.04 0.62
C VAL A 283 13.25 7.36 -0.12
N PRO A 284 13.54 7.38 -1.44
CA PRO A 284 13.79 8.63 -2.15
C PRO A 284 12.60 9.59 -2.13
N PHE A 285 11.38 9.06 -2.17
CA PHE A 285 10.16 9.88 -2.08
C PHE A 285 10.15 10.75 -0.82
N ALA A 286 10.53 10.19 0.34
CA ALA A 286 10.61 10.95 1.57
C ALA A 286 11.66 12.07 1.51
N PHE A 287 12.86 11.76 1.03
CA PHE A 287 13.95 12.74 0.95
C PHE A 287 13.65 13.88 -0.03
N VAL A 288 13.10 13.58 -1.21
CA VAL A 288 12.75 14.58 -2.22
C VAL A 288 11.59 15.47 -1.73
N SER A 289 10.59 14.87 -1.08
CA SER A 289 9.42 15.61 -0.57
C SER A 289 9.84 16.58 0.55
N LEU A 290 10.68 16.12 1.49
CA LEU A 290 11.21 16.96 2.55
C LEU A 290 12.12 18.08 2.02
N GLY A 291 13.04 17.76 1.09
CA GLY A 291 14.00 18.74 0.56
C GLY A 291 13.39 19.81 -0.35
N ARG A 292 12.28 19.53 -1.03
CA ARG A 292 11.52 20.56 -1.76
C ARG A 292 10.86 21.56 -0.82
N GLN A 293 10.45 21.11 0.36
CA GLN A 293 9.65 21.92 1.28
C GLN A 293 10.52 22.81 2.17
N GLU A 294 11.68 22.32 2.62
CA GLU A 294 12.71 23.17 3.28
C GLU A 294 13.06 24.38 2.41
N ARG A 295 13.14 24.21 1.08
CA ARG A 295 13.40 25.30 0.13
C ARG A 295 12.23 26.27 -0.08
N ASN A 296 11.00 25.81 0.12
CA ASN A 296 9.80 26.63 -0.05
C ASN A 296 9.52 27.52 1.17
N LEU A 297 9.94 27.13 2.38
CA LEU A 297 9.83 27.98 3.56
C LEU A 297 10.69 29.25 3.45
N ASP A 298 11.76 29.22 2.64
CA ASP A 298 12.64 30.35 2.37
C ASP A 298 12.20 31.20 1.15
N GLN A 299 11.20 30.77 0.39
CA GLN A 299 10.73 31.45 -0.82
C GLN A 299 9.20 31.44 -0.93
N ASP A 300 8.57 32.60 -0.67
CA ASP A 300 7.17 32.91 -1.06
C ASP A 300 7.05 32.96 -2.60
N VAL A 301 7.17 31.81 -3.27
CA VAL A 301 7.03 31.67 -4.71
C VAL A 301 5.95 30.64 -5.01
N ASP A 302 4.88 31.13 -5.66
CA ASP A 302 3.78 30.32 -6.22
C ASP A 302 4.34 29.11 -7.00
N LEU A 303 4.01 27.89 -6.55
CA LEU A 303 4.66 26.66 -7.01
C LEU A 303 4.15 26.21 -8.40
N PRO A 304 4.99 26.19 -9.45
CA PRO A 304 4.69 25.54 -10.74
C PRO A 304 4.66 23.99 -10.68
N GLY A 305 4.62 23.38 -9.49
CA GLY A 305 4.72 21.92 -9.28
C GLY A 305 3.42 21.14 -9.45
N ARG A 306 2.25 21.80 -9.36
CA ARG A 306 0.93 21.12 -9.38
C ARG A 306 0.61 20.47 -10.72
N GLY A 307 0.88 21.17 -11.83
CA GLY A 307 0.66 20.65 -13.18
C GLY A 307 1.45 19.37 -13.47
N ASN A 308 2.68 19.29 -12.93
CA ASN A 308 3.58 18.17 -13.18
C ASN A 308 3.11 16.86 -12.53
N LEU A 309 2.42 16.93 -11.38
CA LEU A 309 1.89 15.74 -10.71
C LEU A 309 0.66 15.17 -11.42
N HIS A 310 -0.24 16.03 -11.92
CA HIS A 310 -1.36 15.57 -12.74
C HIS A 310 -0.90 14.92 -14.03
N LEU A 311 0.07 15.54 -14.70
CA LEU A 311 0.69 15.00 -15.90
C LEU A 311 1.39 13.67 -15.60
N GLY A 312 2.15 13.58 -14.51
CA GLY A 312 2.78 12.34 -14.07
C GLY A 312 1.77 11.21 -13.81
N ALA A 313 0.71 11.48 -13.04
CA ALA A 313 -0.36 10.50 -12.79
C ALA A 313 -1.08 10.08 -14.09
N GLY A 314 -1.32 11.03 -15.00
CA GLY A 314 -1.92 10.76 -16.31
C GLY A 314 -1.04 9.86 -17.20
N ILE A 315 0.26 10.15 -17.30
CA ILE A 315 1.19 9.33 -18.10
C ILE A 315 1.29 7.92 -17.52
N VAL A 316 1.53 7.79 -16.21
CA VAL A 316 1.65 6.46 -15.58
C VAL A 316 0.33 5.69 -15.66
N GLY A 317 -0.82 6.36 -15.49
CA GLY A 317 -2.14 5.78 -15.68
C GLY A 317 -2.40 5.29 -17.11
N LEU A 318 -1.93 6.05 -18.11
CA LEU A 318 -2.04 5.64 -19.51
C LEU A 318 -1.16 4.42 -19.81
N LEU A 319 0.07 4.38 -19.26
CA LEU A 319 0.93 3.21 -19.35
C LEU A 319 0.30 1.98 -18.67
N ALA A 320 -0.37 2.16 -17.52
CA ALA A 320 -1.12 1.09 -16.86
C ALA A 320 -2.26 0.56 -17.74
N ALA A 321 -3.02 1.46 -18.36
CA ALA A 321 -4.10 1.10 -19.27
C ALA A 321 -3.59 0.33 -20.49
N VAL A 322 -2.51 0.82 -21.13
CA VAL A 322 -1.86 0.15 -22.28
C VAL A 322 -1.32 -1.22 -21.88
N ALA A 323 -0.60 -1.33 -20.75
CA ALA A 323 -0.11 -2.60 -20.24
C ALA A 323 -1.26 -3.59 -20.01
N GLY A 324 -2.41 -3.13 -19.46
CA GLY A 324 -3.58 -3.98 -19.28
C GLY A 324 -4.20 -4.45 -20.60
N LEU A 325 -4.27 -3.59 -21.62
CA LEU A 325 -4.75 -3.99 -22.96
C LEU A 325 -3.80 -5.00 -23.62
N VAL A 326 -2.49 -4.81 -23.48
CA VAL A 326 -1.48 -5.76 -23.94
C VAL A 326 -1.60 -7.09 -23.19
N ALA A 327 -1.89 -7.07 -21.89
CA ALA A 327 -2.10 -8.27 -21.09
C ALA A 327 -3.28 -9.12 -21.60
N VAL A 328 -4.38 -8.47 -22.05
CA VAL A 328 -5.53 -9.17 -22.65
C VAL A 328 -5.18 -9.76 -24.03
N ALA A 329 -4.32 -9.10 -24.79
CA ALA A 329 -3.94 -9.53 -26.14
C ALA A 329 -2.93 -10.70 -26.13
N LEU A 330 -2.22 -10.91 -25.02
CA LEU A 330 -1.18 -11.92 -24.91
C LEU A 330 -1.67 -13.17 -24.14
N PRO A 331 -1.12 -14.36 -24.44
CA PRO A 331 -1.44 -15.57 -23.68
C PRO A 331 -1.07 -15.44 -22.20
N LEU A 332 -1.99 -15.82 -21.32
CA LEU A 332 -1.78 -15.89 -19.86
C LEU A 332 -1.17 -17.21 -19.40
N LEU A 333 -1.32 -18.25 -20.20
CA LEU A 333 -0.76 -19.58 -19.95
C LEU A 333 0.05 -20.01 -21.17
N SER A 334 1.23 -20.55 -20.91
CA SER A 334 2.03 -21.28 -21.88
C SER A 334 1.99 -22.76 -21.49
N VAL A 335 1.63 -23.63 -22.43
CA VAL A 335 1.50 -25.08 -22.22
C VAL A 335 2.47 -25.77 -23.19
N PRO A 336 3.12 -26.90 -22.81
CA PRO A 336 4.06 -27.59 -23.71
C PRO A 336 3.42 -28.01 -25.04
N ASP A 337 4.25 -28.13 -26.07
CA ASP A 337 3.84 -28.35 -27.47
C ASP A 337 2.81 -29.49 -27.60
N GLY A 338 1.65 -29.16 -28.20
CA GLY A 338 0.59 -30.09 -28.58
C GLY A 338 -0.66 -30.10 -27.69
N ALA A 339 -0.64 -29.43 -26.53
CA ALA A 339 -1.83 -29.30 -25.68
C ALA A 339 -2.64 -28.04 -26.02
N ALA A 340 -3.98 -28.16 -26.04
CA ALA A 340 -4.86 -27.03 -26.25
C ALA A 340 -4.76 -26.03 -25.08
N VAL A 341 -4.41 -24.77 -25.37
CA VAL A 341 -4.39 -23.70 -24.37
C VAL A 341 -5.84 -23.30 -24.07
N PRO A 342 -6.32 -23.41 -22.82
CA PRO A 342 -7.65 -22.97 -22.46
C PRO A 342 -7.82 -21.46 -22.70
N GLU A 343 -8.91 -21.05 -23.34
CA GLU A 343 -9.23 -19.63 -23.46
C GLU A 343 -9.50 -19.04 -22.07
N ASN A 344 -8.73 -18.01 -21.70
CA ASN A 344 -8.95 -17.31 -20.44
C ASN A 344 -9.97 -16.17 -20.64
N TYR A 345 -11.24 -16.47 -20.38
CA TYR A 345 -12.32 -15.49 -20.50
C TYR A 345 -12.29 -14.42 -19.39
N ALA A 346 -11.76 -14.74 -18.21
CA ALA A 346 -11.83 -13.86 -17.04
C ALA A 346 -11.04 -12.55 -17.25
N ILE A 347 -9.88 -12.62 -17.92
CA ILE A 347 -9.06 -11.44 -18.21
C ILE A 347 -9.73 -10.46 -19.16
N ARG A 348 -10.73 -10.88 -19.97
CA ARG A 348 -11.38 -9.98 -20.94
C ARG A 348 -12.07 -8.79 -20.27
N LEU A 349 -12.39 -8.91 -18.98
CA LEU A 349 -12.92 -7.81 -18.18
C LEU A 349 -11.91 -6.67 -17.96
N LEU A 350 -10.61 -6.94 -18.11
CA LEU A 350 -9.56 -5.93 -18.06
C LEU A 350 -9.68 -4.92 -19.21
N THR A 351 -10.28 -5.29 -20.35
CA THR A 351 -10.50 -4.37 -21.48
C THR A 351 -11.35 -3.14 -21.07
N PRO A 352 -12.61 -3.29 -20.59
CA PRO A 352 -13.39 -2.13 -20.17
C PRO A 352 -12.75 -1.38 -18.98
N ALA A 353 -12.04 -2.06 -18.08
CA ALA A 353 -11.32 -1.40 -16.98
C ALA A 353 -10.17 -0.52 -17.48
N SER A 354 -9.32 -1.05 -18.37
CA SER A 354 -8.22 -0.31 -18.99
C SER A 354 -8.72 0.85 -19.85
N VAL A 355 -9.82 0.70 -20.58
CA VAL A 355 -10.43 1.80 -21.34
C VAL A 355 -10.90 2.92 -20.39
N LEU A 356 -11.59 2.57 -19.30
CA LEU A 356 -12.04 3.55 -18.30
C LEU A 356 -10.85 4.31 -17.69
N VAL A 357 -9.81 3.59 -17.24
CA VAL A 357 -8.60 4.20 -16.67
C VAL A 357 -7.87 5.05 -17.70
N GLY A 358 -7.73 4.58 -18.95
CA GLY A 358 -7.10 5.30 -20.04
C GLY A 358 -7.80 6.61 -20.38
N LEU A 359 -9.14 6.62 -20.46
CA LEU A 359 -9.91 7.84 -20.72
C LEU A 359 -9.75 8.87 -19.60
N LEU A 360 -9.80 8.43 -18.33
CA LEU A 360 -9.60 9.30 -17.18
C LEU A 360 -8.15 9.80 -17.09
N ALA A 361 -7.17 8.97 -17.46
CA ALA A 361 -5.76 9.34 -17.55
C ALA A 361 -5.53 10.43 -18.60
N VAL A 362 -6.15 10.33 -19.79
CA VAL A 362 -6.12 11.39 -20.80
C VAL A 362 -6.74 12.69 -20.25
N GLY A 363 -7.82 12.59 -19.48
CA GLY A 363 -8.41 13.75 -18.79
C GLY A 363 -7.46 14.43 -17.78
N LEU A 364 -6.52 13.69 -17.19
CA LEU A 364 -5.47 14.25 -16.32
C LEU A 364 -4.37 15.00 -17.09
N LEU A 365 -4.16 14.67 -18.36
CA LEU A 365 -3.18 15.36 -19.21
C LEU A 365 -3.67 16.76 -19.63
N VAL A 366 -4.97 17.02 -19.51
CA VAL A 366 -5.58 18.32 -19.82
C VAL A 366 -5.63 19.17 -18.54
N PRO A 367 -4.82 20.25 -18.40
CA PRO A 367 -4.71 21.01 -17.15
C PRO A 367 -6.05 21.57 -16.64
N ALA A 368 -6.95 21.94 -17.55
CA ALA A 368 -8.27 22.48 -17.23
C ALA A 368 -9.19 21.45 -16.55
N TRP A 369 -8.97 20.16 -16.78
CA TRP A 369 -9.83 19.07 -16.32
C TRP A 369 -9.18 18.24 -15.22
N ALA A 370 -7.85 18.26 -15.13
CA ALA A 370 -7.06 17.41 -14.26
C ALA A 370 -7.56 17.38 -12.81
N ALA A 371 -7.77 18.54 -12.19
CA ALA A 371 -8.27 18.63 -10.81
C ALA A 371 -9.69 18.05 -10.62
N ARG A 372 -10.53 18.10 -11.67
CA ARG A 372 -11.92 17.58 -11.64
C ARG A 372 -11.99 16.08 -11.89
N VAL A 373 -11.16 15.56 -12.79
CA VAL A 373 -11.17 14.15 -13.21
C VAL A 373 -10.41 13.26 -12.22
N ARG A 374 -9.40 13.80 -11.53
CA ARG A 374 -8.53 13.03 -10.65
C ARG A 374 -9.23 12.16 -9.61
N PRO A 375 -10.25 12.63 -8.87
CA PRO A 375 -10.92 11.76 -7.89
C PRO A 375 -11.57 10.55 -8.56
N ALA A 376 -12.14 10.72 -9.76
CA ALA A 376 -12.70 9.61 -10.54
C ALA A 376 -11.60 8.63 -10.99
N PHE A 377 -10.47 9.16 -11.47
CA PHE A 377 -9.31 8.37 -11.90
C PHE A 377 -8.79 7.44 -10.79
N VAL A 378 -8.60 7.97 -9.58
CA VAL A 378 -8.11 7.20 -8.43
C VAL A 378 -9.01 6.00 -8.13
N VAL A 379 -10.33 6.20 -8.17
CA VAL A 379 -11.30 5.12 -7.91
C VAL A 379 -11.32 4.12 -9.05
N ALA A 380 -11.26 4.59 -10.31
CA ALA A 380 -11.27 3.73 -11.48
C ALA A 380 -10.06 2.79 -11.57
N CYS A 381 -8.88 3.20 -11.06
CA CYS A 381 -7.69 2.34 -11.00
C CYS A 381 -7.92 1.02 -10.24
N ALA A 382 -8.84 0.98 -9.27
CA ALA A 382 -9.22 -0.26 -8.60
C ALA A 382 -9.83 -1.30 -9.55
N GLY A 383 -10.35 -0.88 -10.71
CA GLY A 383 -10.84 -1.77 -11.76
C GLY A 383 -9.74 -2.63 -12.39
N ILE A 384 -8.50 -2.12 -12.46
CA ILE A 384 -7.36 -2.91 -12.94
C ILE A 384 -7.07 -4.04 -11.95
N ALA A 385 -7.02 -3.74 -10.64
CA ALA A 385 -6.80 -4.77 -9.61
C ALA A 385 -7.92 -5.83 -9.59
N LEU A 386 -9.18 -5.39 -9.69
CA LEU A 386 -10.34 -6.29 -9.79
C LEU A 386 -10.20 -7.32 -10.91
N THR A 387 -9.84 -6.86 -12.10
CA THR A 387 -9.87 -7.65 -13.34
C THR A 387 -8.61 -8.49 -13.54
N VAL A 388 -7.45 -8.01 -13.07
CA VAL A 388 -6.22 -8.81 -13.06
C VAL A 388 -6.32 -9.94 -12.05
N ALA A 389 -6.83 -9.68 -10.83
CA ALA A 389 -7.00 -10.72 -9.81
C ALA A 389 -7.90 -11.86 -10.28
N SER A 390 -9.01 -11.55 -10.98
CA SER A 390 -9.90 -12.58 -11.52
C SER A 390 -9.26 -13.39 -12.66
N GLY A 391 -8.48 -12.74 -13.53
CA GLY A 391 -7.71 -13.42 -14.59
C GLY A 391 -6.61 -14.33 -14.04
N PHE A 392 -5.92 -13.90 -12.99
CA PHE A 392 -4.80 -14.62 -12.37
C PHE A 392 -5.25 -15.84 -11.56
N ASP A 393 -6.47 -15.84 -11.01
CA ASP A 393 -7.07 -17.00 -10.34
C ASP A 393 -7.04 -18.25 -11.23
N THR A 394 -7.27 -18.07 -12.54
CA THR A 394 -7.21 -19.15 -13.55
C THR A 394 -5.79 -19.64 -13.79
N VAL A 395 -4.82 -18.72 -13.84
CA VAL A 395 -3.40 -19.04 -14.04
C VAL A 395 -2.88 -19.83 -12.85
N LEU A 396 -3.10 -19.31 -11.64
CA LEU A 396 -2.61 -19.89 -10.39
C LEU A 396 -3.24 -21.27 -10.11
N SER A 397 -4.53 -21.44 -10.43
CA SER A 397 -5.17 -22.76 -10.36
C SER A 397 -4.55 -23.77 -11.34
N ALA A 398 -4.22 -23.32 -12.56
CA ALA A 398 -3.63 -24.17 -13.58
C ALA A 398 -2.16 -24.54 -13.27
N THR A 399 -1.37 -23.60 -12.76
CA THR A 399 0.04 -23.79 -12.42
C THR A 399 0.25 -24.47 -11.07
N GLY A 400 -0.68 -24.29 -10.11
CA GLY A 400 -0.51 -24.76 -8.72
C GLY A 400 -1.01 -26.18 -8.43
N VAL A 401 -2.01 -26.69 -9.16
CA VAL A 401 -2.73 -27.92 -8.73
C VAL A 401 -2.89 -28.99 -9.82
N ILE A 402 -3.01 -28.64 -11.11
CA ILE A 402 -3.58 -29.58 -12.10
C ILE A 402 -2.62 -29.98 -13.23
N THR A 403 -1.66 -29.14 -13.61
CA THR A 403 -0.71 -29.49 -14.68
C THR A 403 0.68 -28.96 -14.35
N SER A 404 1.56 -29.83 -13.84
CA SER A 404 2.95 -29.54 -13.46
C SER A 404 3.88 -29.05 -14.59
N LYS A 405 3.31 -28.69 -15.75
CA LYS A 405 4.04 -28.23 -16.95
C LYS A 405 3.50 -26.93 -17.55
N ALA A 406 2.39 -26.38 -17.05
CA ALA A 406 1.92 -25.07 -17.51
C ALA A 406 2.73 -23.96 -16.86
N THR A 407 3.19 -22.97 -17.64
CA THR A 407 3.93 -21.82 -17.14
C THR A 407 3.16 -20.52 -17.37
N PRO A 408 3.38 -19.48 -16.54
CA PRO A 408 2.81 -18.16 -16.77
C PRO A 408 3.21 -17.62 -18.15
N GLY A 409 2.23 -17.24 -18.96
CA GLY A 409 2.46 -16.61 -20.26
C GLY A 409 2.81 -15.12 -20.15
N ALA A 410 3.21 -14.52 -21.27
CA ALA A 410 3.60 -13.10 -21.32
C ALA A 410 2.52 -12.14 -20.81
N GLY A 411 1.23 -12.47 -20.99
CA GLY A 411 0.11 -11.66 -20.52
C GLY A 411 0.08 -11.48 -19.00
N VAL A 412 0.58 -12.44 -18.22
CA VAL A 412 0.65 -12.35 -16.75
C VAL A 412 1.58 -11.19 -16.35
N TRP A 413 2.73 -11.08 -16.99
CA TRP A 413 3.71 -10.04 -16.68
C TRP A 413 3.18 -8.64 -16.99
N PHE A 414 2.49 -8.48 -18.13
CA PHE A 414 1.84 -7.21 -18.47
C PHE A 414 0.66 -6.88 -17.54
N GLY A 415 -0.11 -7.88 -17.09
CA GLY A 415 -1.17 -7.70 -16.09
C GLY A 415 -0.61 -7.24 -14.74
N ALA A 416 0.48 -7.86 -14.29
CA ALA A 416 1.18 -7.46 -13.07
C ALA A 416 1.76 -6.04 -13.18
N LEU A 417 2.37 -5.72 -14.33
CA LEU A 417 2.86 -4.38 -14.63
C LEU A 417 1.72 -3.34 -14.63
N ALA A 418 0.55 -3.67 -15.17
CA ALA A 418 -0.61 -2.80 -15.16
C ALA A 418 -1.08 -2.47 -13.73
N VAL A 419 -1.13 -3.46 -12.83
CA VAL A 419 -1.46 -3.25 -11.41
C VAL A 419 -0.44 -2.34 -10.74
N LEU A 420 0.85 -2.61 -10.94
CA LEU A 420 1.94 -1.81 -10.37
C LEU A 420 1.86 -0.34 -10.83
N LEU A 421 1.72 -0.12 -12.14
CA LEU A 421 1.60 1.22 -12.70
C LEU A 421 0.33 1.93 -12.23
N ALA A 422 -0.81 1.23 -12.14
CA ALA A 422 -2.04 1.79 -11.61
C ALA A 422 -1.89 2.25 -10.15
N LEU A 423 -1.20 1.46 -9.32
CA LEU A 423 -0.91 1.81 -7.93
C LEU A 423 0.01 3.03 -7.83
N VAL A 424 1.08 3.08 -8.62
CA VAL A 424 1.96 4.26 -8.69
C VAL A 424 1.17 5.50 -9.15
N ALA A 425 0.29 5.37 -10.14
CA ALA A 425 -0.54 6.46 -10.61
C ALA A 425 -1.53 6.95 -9.54
N VAL A 426 -2.12 6.04 -8.75
CA VAL A 426 -2.96 6.37 -7.59
C VAL A 426 -2.16 7.14 -6.55
N ILE A 427 -0.92 6.74 -6.25
CA ILE A 427 -0.06 7.43 -5.29
C ILE A 427 0.25 8.85 -5.78
N ILE A 428 0.64 9.03 -7.04
CA ILE A 428 0.92 10.36 -7.61
C ILE A 428 -0.35 11.23 -7.62
N ALA A 429 -1.50 10.67 -7.98
CA ALA A 429 -2.78 11.39 -7.99
C ALA A 429 -3.23 11.77 -6.58
N THR A 430 -3.13 10.88 -5.60
CA THR A 430 -3.50 11.19 -4.21
C THR A 430 -2.60 12.27 -3.61
N LEU A 431 -1.30 12.26 -3.95
CA LEU A 431 -0.36 13.34 -3.62
C LEU A 431 -0.76 14.68 -4.21
N ALA A 432 -1.10 14.72 -5.50
CA ALA A 432 -1.63 15.93 -6.13
C ALA A 432 -2.88 16.45 -5.39
N GLY A 433 -3.73 15.55 -4.88
CA GLY A 433 -4.93 15.89 -4.11
C GLY A 433 -4.67 16.41 -2.71
N ALA A 434 -3.59 15.97 -2.08
CA ALA A 434 -3.20 16.50 -0.79
C ALA A 434 -2.62 17.93 -0.91
N LEU A 435 -1.78 18.18 -1.91
CA LEU A 435 -1.23 19.51 -2.20
C LEU A 435 -2.30 20.51 -2.65
N GLU A 436 -3.41 20.02 -3.23
CA GLU A 436 -4.59 20.83 -3.56
C GLU A 436 -5.43 21.25 -2.33
N ARG A 437 -5.13 20.73 -1.14
CA ARG A 437 -5.89 21.00 0.09
C ARG A 437 -5.20 21.97 1.06
N GLU A 438 -3.93 22.27 0.84
CA GLU A 438 -3.13 23.14 1.72
C GLU A 438 -3.50 24.64 1.54
N ASP A 439 -4.01 25.06 0.37
CA ASP A 439 -4.35 26.46 0.09
C ASP A 439 -5.86 26.78 0.25
N VAL A 440 -6.58 25.96 1.02
CA VAL A 440 -8.04 25.88 0.86
C VAL A 440 -8.80 26.23 2.14
N ASP A 441 -9.61 27.28 2.05
CA ASP A 441 -10.57 27.67 3.08
C ASP A 441 -11.58 26.53 3.37
N LEU A 442 -11.66 26.15 4.65
CA LEU A 442 -12.47 25.04 5.17
C LEU A 442 -13.94 25.42 5.39
N SER A 443 -14.31 26.69 5.20
CA SER A 443 -15.66 27.23 5.38
C SER A 443 -16.74 26.59 4.48
N GLU A 444 -16.37 25.96 3.35
CA GLU A 444 -17.30 25.34 2.38
C GLU A 444 -17.67 23.86 2.67
N LEU A 445 -17.31 23.31 3.83
CA LEU A 445 -17.65 21.91 4.19
C LEU A 445 -19.14 21.77 4.55
N ALA A 446 -20.01 21.68 3.54
CA ALA A 446 -21.43 21.38 3.73
C ALA A 446 -21.68 19.87 3.86
N VAL A 447 -22.09 19.40 5.04
CA VAL A 447 -22.58 18.03 5.24
C VAL A 447 -23.95 17.91 4.57
N ARG A 448 -24.07 17.08 3.54
CA ARG A 448 -25.33 16.85 2.81
C ARG A 448 -25.94 15.50 3.19
N PRO A 449 -27.01 15.47 4.02
CA PRO A 449 -27.61 14.22 4.48
C PRO A 449 -28.13 13.34 3.34
N VAL A 450 -28.61 13.94 2.24
CA VAL A 450 -29.03 13.21 1.03
C VAL A 450 -27.88 12.40 0.42
N LEU A 451 -26.66 12.96 0.35
CA LEU A 451 -25.48 12.21 -0.13
C LEU A 451 -25.05 11.12 0.85
N GLY A 452 -25.32 11.30 2.15
CA GLY A 452 -25.15 10.25 3.16
C GLY A 452 -26.06 9.03 2.89
N TRP A 453 -27.33 9.25 2.56
CA TRP A 453 -28.26 8.18 2.15
C TRP A 453 -27.84 7.49 0.86
N VAL A 454 -27.43 8.26 -0.16
CA VAL A 454 -26.87 7.72 -1.41
C VAL A 454 -25.65 6.85 -1.11
N ALA A 455 -24.74 7.30 -0.24
CA ALA A 455 -23.57 6.52 0.14
C ALA A 455 -23.93 5.22 0.87
N GLY A 456 -24.92 5.26 1.78
CA GLY A 456 -25.42 4.08 2.47
C GLY A 456 -26.03 3.05 1.52
N LEU A 457 -26.92 3.49 0.61
CA LEU A 457 -27.55 2.61 -0.38
C LEU A 457 -26.53 2.06 -1.39
N ALA A 458 -25.62 2.90 -1.89
CA ALA A 458 -24.56 2.49 -2.79
C ALA A 458 -23.62 1.48 -2.12
N GLY A 459 -23.30 1.66 -0.84
CA GLY A 459 -22.51 0.73 -0.04
C GLY A 459 -23.18 -0.64 0.07
N LEU A 460 -24.48 -0.68 0.41
CA LEU A 460 -25.24 -1.93 0.49
C LEU A 460 -25.29 -2.67 -0.86
N LEU A 461 -25.56 -1.93 -1.94
CA LEU A 461 -25.58 -2.49 -3.30
C LEU A 461 -24.20 -2.95 -3.74
N ALA A 462 -23.13 -2.23 -3.38
CA ALA A 462 -21.76 -2.62 -3.67
C ALA A 462 -21.39 -3.93 -2.95
N VAL A 463 -21.73 -4.07 -1.66
CA VAL A 463 -21.52 -5.33 -0.92
C VAL A 463 -22.17 -6.51 -1.64
N GLY A 464 -23.39 -6.34 -2.15
CA GLY A 464 -24.05 -7.37 -2.95
C GLY A 464 -23.42 -7.58 -4.33
N ALA A 465 -23.04 -6.51 -5.04
CA ALA A 465 -22.47 -6.56 -6.38
C ALA A 465 -21.10 -7.28 -6.43
N PHE A 466 -20.25 -7.02 -5.45
CA PHE A 466 -18.94 -7.65 -5.30
C PHE A 466 -18.99 -8.93 -4.46
N GLY A 467 -20.01 -9.07 -3.62
CA GLY A 467 -20.26 -10.24 -2.78
C GLY A 467 -20.76 -11.45 -3.56
N PHE A 468 -21.78 -11.25 -4.40
CA PHE A 468 -22.43 -12.33 -5.14
C PHE A 468 -21.81 -12.55 -6.53
N PRO A 469 -21.90 -13.78 -7.08
CA PRO A 469 -21.59 -14.09 -8.47
C PRO A 469 -22.20 -13.10 -9.48
N ALA A 470 -21.41 -12.69 -10.47
CA ALA A 470 -21.91 -11.92 -11.62
C ALA A 470 -22.37 -12.84 -12.77
N VAL A 471 -21.80 -14.04 -12.88
CA VAL A 471 -22.17 -15.03 -13.90
C VAL A 471 -22.68 -16.28 -13.21
N ALA A 472 -23.78 -16.85 -13.70
CA ALA A 472 -24.29 -18.13 -13.27
C ALA A 472 -24.48 -19.05 -14.48
N GLY A 473 -24.30 -20.35 -14.28
CA GLY A 473 -24.65 -21.37 -15.26
C GLY A 473 -24.55 -22.77 -14.65
N PRO A 474 -25.10 -23.80 -15.32
CA PRO A 474 -25.14 -25.16 -14.79
C PRO A 474 -23.72 -25.69 -14.48
N GLY A 475 -23.50 -26.11 -13.23
CA GLY A 475 -22.21 -26.67 -12.79
C GLY A 475 -21.07 -25.66 -12.67
N TYR A 476 -21.34 -24.35 -12.78
CA TYR A 476 -20.33 -23.30 -12.69
C TYR A 476 -20.43 -22.52 -11.37
N GLU A 477 -19.36 -22.58 -10.57
CA GLU A 477 -19.18 -21.68 -9.42
C GLU A 477 -18.32 -20.48 -9.82
N SER A 478 -18.96 -19.31 -9.93
CA SER A 478 -18.26 -18.05 -10.16
C SER A 478 -17.57 -17.56 -8.90
N THR A 479 -16.38 -16.98 -9.07
CA THR A 479 -15.67 -16.28 -8.00
C THR A 479 -16.49 -15.08 -7.50
N GLY A 480 -16.65 -14.98 -6.18
CA GLY A 480 -17.27 -13.85 -5.48
C GLY A 480 -16.47 -13.52 -4.22
N LEU A 481 -16.86 -12.48 -3.47
CA LEU A 481 -16.15 -12.09 -2.25
C LEU A 481 -16.02 -13.26 -1.25
N TRP A 482 -17.08 -14.06 -1.16
CA TRP A 482 -17.23 -15.11 -0.14
C TRP A 482 -16.59 -16.45 -0.51
N THR A 483 -16.04 -16.56 -1.73
CA THR A 483 -15.34 -17.79 -2.15
C THR A 483 -13.88 -17.81 -1.69
N PHE A 484 -13.36 -16.70 -1.13
CA PHE A 484 -11.99 -16.56 -0.60
C PHE A 484 -10.89 -17.07 -1.55
N ARG A 485 -11.07 -16.83 -2.85
CA ARG A 485 -10.09 -17.14 -3.91
C ARG A 485 -9.24 -15.91 -4.22
N ILE A 486 -8.21 -16.04 -5.04
CA ILE A 486 -7.38 -14.87 -5.39
C ILE A 486 -8.22 -13.82 -6.11
N GLY A 487 -9.17 -14.22 -6.95
CA GLY A 487 -10.14 -13.31 -7.55
C GLY A 487 -11.05 -12.56 -6.54
N SER A 488 -11.23 -13.06 -5.31
CA SER A 488 -11.99 -12.33 -4.28
C SER A 488 -11.21 -11.14 -3.73
N THR A 489 -9.87 -11.16 -3.74
CA THR A 489 -9.05 -10.02 -3.29
C THR A 489 -9.26 -8.78 -4.17
N GLY A 490 -9.31 -8.94 -5.49
CA GLY A 490 -9.65 -7.86 -6.42
C GLY A 490 -11.06 -7.30 -6.18
N SER A 491 -12.00 -8.17 -5.79
CA SER A 491 -13.37 -7.77 -5.42
C SER A 491 -13.41 -6.97 -4.11
N VAL A 492 -12.58 -7.32 -3.12
CA VAL A 492 -12.40 -6.53 -1.89
C VAL A 492 -11.88 -5.13 -2.23
N VAL A 493 -10.83 -5.04 -3.04
CA VAL A 493 -10.22 -3.75 -3.41
C VAL A 493 -11.24 -2.84 -4.10
N ALA A 494 -12.00 -3.38 -5.05
CA ALA A 494 -13.04 -2.63 -5.74
C ALA A 494 -14.18 -2.21 -4.80
N LEU A 495 -14.66 -3.10 -3.94
CA LEU A 495 -15.68 -2.81 -2.94
C LEU A 495 -15.26 -1.67 -2.01
N LEU A 496 -14.05 -1.76 -1.45
CA LEU A 496 -13.49 -0.73 -0.58
C LEU A 496 -13.35 0.60 -1.31
N ALA A 497 -12.89 0.59 -2.57
CA ALA A 497 -12.79 1.80 -3.38
C ALA A 497 -14.16 2.48 -3.57
N VAL A 498 -15.23 1.71 -3.84
CA VAL A 498 -16.60 2.24 -3.96
C VAL A 498 -17.11 2.80 -2.63
N ILE A 499 -16.96 2.06 -1.53
CA ILE A 499 -17.43 2.50 -0.20
C ILE A 499 -16.71 3.77 0.23
N VAL A 500 -15.38 3.81 0.12
CA VAL A 500 -14.56 4.96 0.49
C VAL A 500 -14.90 6.15 -0.41
N ALA A 501 -15.05 5.95 -1.72
CA ALA A 501 -15.44 7.02 -2.64
C ALA A 501 -16.81 7.61 -2.28
N ALA A 502 -17.80 6.77 -2.00
CA ALA A 502 -19.15 7.21 -1.62
C ALA A 502 -19.16 7.95 -0.28
N ALA A 503 -18.47 7.43 0.73
CA ALA A 503 -18.34 8.07 2.05
C ALA A 503 -17.60 9.41 1.96
N LEU A 504 -16.51 9.48 1.19
CA LEU A 504 -15.76 10.71 0.97
C LEU A 504 -16.56 11.72 0.14
N ALA A 505 -17.38 11.28 -0.82
CA ALA A 505 -18.19 12.16 -1.65
C ALA A 505 -19.19 12.97 -0.81
N ALA A 506 -19.80 12.36 0.21
CA ALA A 506 -20.72 13.03 1.12
C ALA A 506 -20.06 14.15 1.96
N ARG A 507 -18.73 14.12 2.09
CA ARG A 507 -17.93 15.10 2.84
C ARG A 507 -17.04 15.97 1.94
N SER A 508 -17.22 15.88 0.62
CA SER A 508 -16.40 16.57 -0.36
C SER A 508 -17.17 17.70 -1.05
N ARG A 509 -16.43 18.64 -1.64
CA ARG A 509 -17.00 19.70 -2.48
C ARG A 509 -17.83 19.11 -3.64
N PRO A 510 -18.92 19.77 -4.08
CA PRO A 510 -19.82 19.32 -5.13
C PRO A 510 -19.16 18.64 -6.35
N SER A 511 -18.18 19.31 -6.97
CA SER A 511 -17.50 18.81 -8.16
C SER A 511 -16.58 17.62 -7.88
N ARG A 512 -15.87 17.63 -6.74
CA ARG A 512 -14.96 16.54 -6.33
C ARG A 512 -15.75 15.31 -5.85
N GLY A 513 -16.82 15.53 -5.10
CA GLY A 513 -17.75 14.49 -4.68
C GLY A 513 -18.44 13.83 -5.88
N ALA A 514 -18.90 14.62 -6.85
CA ALA A 514 -19.44 14.08 -8.09
C ALA A 514 -18.43 13.21 -8.85
N ALA A 515 -17.17 13.68 -8.98
CA ALA A 515 -16.12 12.90 -9.63
C ALA A 515 -15.85 11.54 -8.93
N LEU A 516 -15.81 11.51 -7.59
CA LEU A 516 -15.69 10.26 -6.83
C LEU A 516 -16.84 9.29 -7.15
N LEU A 517 -18.06 9.79 -7.18
CA LEU A 517 -19.26 8.99 -7.49
C LEU A 517 -19.26 8.49 -8.94
N PHE A 518 -18.84 9.32 -9.91
CA PHE A 518 -18.70 8.89 -11.30
C PHE A 518 -17.61 7.83 -11.49
N GLY A 519 -16.47 7.96 -10.80
CA GLY A 519 -15.43 6.93 -10.78
C GLY A 519 -15.92 5.60 -10.20
N ALA A 520 -16.63 5.65 -9.07
CA ALA A 520 -17.24 4.49 -8.44
C ALA A 520 -18.33 3.85 -9.32
N ALA A 521 -19.14 4.66 -10.01
CA ALA A 521 -20.13 4.18 -10.97
C ALA A 521 -19.45 3.46 -12.15
N GLY A 522 -18.35 4.01 -12.68
CA GLY A 522 -17.55 3.35 -13.72
C GLY A 522 -17.04 1.98 -13.26
N LEU A 523 -16.59 1.85 -12.01
CA LEU A 523 -16.16 0.58 -11.44
C LEU A 523 -17.32 -0.43 -11.30
N ALA A 524 -18.50 0.04 -10.88
CA ALA A 524 -19.72 -0.78 -10.84
C ALA A 524 -20.16 -1.24 -12.25
N VAL A 525 -20.01 -0.38 -13.26
CA VAL A 525 -20.26 -0.74 -14.68
C VAL A 525 -19.27 -1.81 -15.14
N VAL A 526 -17.97 -1.68 -14.83
CA VAL A 526 -16.97 -2.72 -15.12
C VAL A 526 -17.39 -4.04 -14.50
N ARG A 527 -17.83 -4.06 -13.23
CA ARG A 527 -18.35 -5.27 -12.58
C ARG A 527 -19.59 -5.84 -13.28
N ALA A 528 -20.54 -5.00 -13.71
CA ALA A 528 -21.73 -5.44 -14.43
C ALA A 528 -21.39 -6.06 -15.80
N LEU A 529 -20.37 -5.55 -16.49
CA LEU A 529 -19.88 -6.05 -17.77
C LEU A 529 -19.21 -7.42 -17.70
N GLU A 530 -18.97 -7.95 -16.51
CA GLU A 530 -18.39 -9.30 -16.36
C GLU A 530 -19.21 -10.36 -17.07
N PHE A 531 -20.54 -10.30 -17.00
CA PHE A 531 -21.40 -11.23 -17.73
C PHE A 531 -21.17 -11.15 -19.24
N VAL A 532 -21.07 -9.94 -19.80
CA VAL A 532 -20.91 -9.73 -21.24
C VAL A 532 -19.54 -10.23 -21.73
N PHE A 533 -18.47 -9.92 -20.99
CA PHE A 533 -17.10 -10.23 -21.42
C PHE A 533 -16.64 -11.63 -21.03
N THR A 534 -17.23 -12.25 -20.01
CA THR A 534 -16.79 -13.55 -19.48
C THR A 534 -17.82 -14.67 -19.64
N GLY A 535 -19.07 -14.36 -20.03
CA GLY A 535 -20.16 -15.34 -20.12
C GLY A 535 -19.90 -16.51 -21.07
N GLY A 536 -19.05 -16.31 -22.08
CA GLY A 536 -18.62 -17.36 -23.01
C GLY A 536 -17.89 -18.54 -22.35
N ARG A 537 -17.45 -18.40 -21.08
CA ARG A 537 -16.79 -19.48 -20.32
C ARG A 537 -17.72 -20.59 -19.85
N VAL A 538 -19.04 -20.39 -19.94
CA VAL A 538 -20.06 -21.35 -19.47
C VAL A 538 -21.17 -21.49 -20.49
N THR A 539 -21.47 -22.72 -20.87
CA THR A 539 -22.63 -23.02 -21.72
C THR A 539 -23.92 -22.71 -20.96
N GLY A 540 -24.80 -21.89 -21.56
CA GLY A 540 -26.04 -21.45 -20.90
C GLY A 540 -25.83 -20.39 -19.80
N ALA A 541 -24.73 -19.64 -19.85
CA ALA A 541 -24.47 -18.55 -18.92
C ALA A 541 -25.59 -17.50 -18.90
N GLY A 542 -25.99 -17.08 -17.71
CA GLY A 542 -26.93 -15.98 -17.47
C GLY A 542 -26.37 -14.94 -16.50
N PRO A 543 -26.91 -13.71 -16.51
CA PRO A 543 -26.57 -12.70 -15.51
C PRO A 543 -27.07 -13.15 -14.14
N ALA A 544 -26.17 -13.17 -13.16
CA ALA A 544 -26.48 -13.54 -11.79
C ALA A 544 -26.82 -12.30 -10.93
N LEU A 545 -27.13 -12.54 -9.65
CA LEU A 545 -27.54 -11.48 -8.72
C LEU A 545 -26.51 -10.34 -8.63
N GLY A 546 -25.21 -10.66 -8.66
CA GLY A 546 -24.15 -9.66 -8.62
C GLY A 546 -24.18 -8.67 -9.78
N THR A 547 -24.56 -9.10 -10.99
CA THR A 547 -24.68 -8.21 -12.16
C THR A 547 -25.80 -7.20 -11.97
N TRP A 548 -26.98 -7.64 -11.53
CA TRP A 548 -28.12 -6.75 -11.30
C TRP A 548 -27.85 -5.75 -10.18
N LEU A 549 -27.21 -6.19 -9.10
CA LEU A 549 -26.79 -5.32 -8.00
C LEU A 549 -25.70 -4.33 -8.43
N ALA A 550 -24.79 -4.73 -9.32
CA ALA A 550 -23.79 -3.83 -9.89
C ALA A 550 -24.44 -2.73 -10.77
N VAL A 551 -25.43 -3.08 -11.59
CA VAL A 551 -26.23 -2.12 -12.37
C VAL A 551 -26.97 -1.15 -11.44
N GLY A 552 -27.65 -1.67 -10.42
CA GLY A 552 -28.32 -0.84 -9.41
C GLY A 552 -27.35 0.11 -8.69
N CYS A 553 -26.19 -0.40 -8.28
CA CYS A 553 -25.13 0.39 -7.66
C CYS A 553 -24.66 1.53 -8.58
N ALA A 554 -24.39 1.22 -9.86
CA ALA A 554 -23.99 2.21 -10.86
C ALA A 554 -25.05 3.32 -11.02
N VAL A 555 -26.34 2.95 -11.12
CA VAL A 555 -27.44 3.93 -11.23
C VAL A 555 -27.50 4.85 -10.02
N VAL A 556 -27.44 4.29 -8.79
CA VAL A 556 -27.48 5.08 -7.54
C VAL A 556 -26.30 6.05 -7.47
N LEU A 557 -25.10 5.59 -7.84
CA LEU A 557 -23.89 6.43 -7.84
C LEU A 557 -23.95 7.53 -8.91
N LEU A 558 -24.47 7.24 -10.11
CA LEU A 558 -24.67 8.25 -11.16
C LEU A 558 -25.67 9.33 -10.71
N VAL A 559 -26.81 8.93 -10.15
CA VAL A 559 -27.81 9.87 -9.60
C VAL A 559 -27.19 10.71 -8.50
N GLY A 560 -26.43 10.09 -7.58
CA GLY A 560 -25.67 10.78 -6.55
C GLY A 560 -24.69 11.82 -7.12
N GLY A 561 -23.97 11.47 -8.18
CA GLY A 561 -23.06 12.37 -8.88
C GLY A 561 -23.77 13.59 -9.47
N VAL A 562 -24.90 13.40 -10.12
CA VAL A 562 -25.73 14.49 -10.67
C VAL A 562 -26.28 15.39 -9.56
N LEU A 563 -26.77 14.82 -8.46
CA LEU A 563 -27.24 15.58 -7.29
C LEU A 563 -26.11 16.39 -6.64
N ALA A 564 -24.90 15.82 -6.56
CA ALA A 564 -23.74 16.51 -6.02
C ALA A 564 -23.42 17.78 -6.83
N VAL A 565 -23.46 17.72 -8.18
CA VAL A 565 -23.25 18.88 -9.05
C VAL A 565 -24.37 19.93 -8.93
N SER A 566 -25.62 19.47 -8.86
CA SER A 566 -26.81 20.34 -8.97
C SER A 566 -27.06 21.22 -7.75
N GLY A 567 -26.66 20.79 -6.55
CA GLY A 567 -26.82 21.58 -5.32
C GLY A 567 -25.95 22.85 -5.22
N LYS A 568 -25.28 23.29 -6.29
CA LYS A 568 -24.54 24.56 -6.36
C LYS A 568 -25.49 25.78 -6.50
N SER A 569 -26.75 25.55 -6.85
CA SER A 569 -27.67 26.61 -7.29
C SER A 569 -28.41 27.37 -6.17
N GLU A 570 -28.62 26.79 -5.00
CA GLU A 570 -29.56 27.39 -4.02
C GLU A 570 -28.93 28.47 -3.13
N SER A 571 -27.62 28.43 -2.87
CA SER A 571 -26.96 29.44 -2.03
C SER A 571 -26.73 30.78 -2.73
N SER A 572 -26.64 30.81 -4.07
CA SER A 572 -26.43 32.06 -4.82
C SER A 572 -27.71 32.77 -5.25
N ALA A 573 -28.88 32.15 -5.02
CA ALA A 573 -30.20 32.74 -5.23
C ALA A 573 -30.68 33.46 -3.97
N GLY A 574 -30.45 32.92 -2.77
CA GLY A 574 -30.88 33.53 -1.51
C GLY A 574 -30.14 34.83 -1.13
N GLU A 575 -28.93 35.05 -1.66
CA GLU A 575 -28.14 36.27 -1.38
C GLU A 575 -28.47 37.41 -2.36
N ARG A 576 -29.21 37.14 -3.45
CA ARG A 576 -29.74 38.17 -4.34
C ARG A 576 -31.08 38.75 -3.88
N ASP A 577 -31.86 37.99 -3.13
CA ASP A 577 -33.15 38.46 -2.59
C ASP A 577 -33.03 39.21 -1.25
N SER A 578 -31.86 39.23 -0.61
CA SER A 578 -31.61 40.00 0.62
C SER A 578 -30.96 41.37 0.39
N GLN A 579 -30.64 41.71 -0.88
CA GLN A 579 -30.08 43.00 -1.28
C GLN A 579 -31.05 43.88 -2.09
N VAL A 580 -32.33 43.53 -2.14
CA VAL A 580 -33.37 44.34 -2.81
C VAL A 580 -34.35 44.91 -1.78
#